data_AF-A0A956EHB2-F1
#
_entry.id   AF-A0A956EHB2-F1
#
_cell.length_a   1.000
_cell.length_b   1.000
_cell.length_c   1.000
_cell.angle_alpha   90.00
_cell.angle_beta   90.00
_cell.angle_gamma   90.00
#
_symmetry.space_group_name_H-M   'P 1'
#
loop_
_entity.id
_entity.type
_entity.pdbx_description
1 polymer ?
#
loop_
_entity_poly.entity_id
_entity_poly.type
_entity_poly.pdbx_seq_one_letter_code
_entity_poly.pdbx_strand_id
1 'polypeptide(L)'
;MLARRWIPLCVALAGALACGDDGGGGLFGGDLEGSLSSEGDVLGTWNFTPDACESGQRQGFAGVTLFSDARPDVAIAVVDDPLDGFALAIDIAGRCGDQSACPPLVIRASACAALDGFVFRNVRVSTNNIFHVEGEVSVNCMIDGGGGRLQGEVAFSACH
;
A
#
# COMPACT_ATOMS: atom_id res chain seq x y z
N MET A 1 39.14 48.05 5.70
CA MET A 1 38.32 47.75 6.91
C MET A 1 36.94 48.36 6.72
N LEU A 2 35.91 47.52 6.52
CA LEU A 2 34.51 47.70 6.94
C LEU A 2 33.70 46.60 6.26
N ALA A 3 33.38 45.57 7.05
CA ALA A 3 32.62 44.40 6.66
C ALA A 3 31.15 44.77 6.37
N ARG A 4 30.61 44.32 5.24
CA ARG A 4 29.19 44.44 4.92
C ARG A 4 28.50 43.12 5.27
N ARG A 5 27.74 43.18 6.36
CA ARG A 5 26.88 42.13 6.92
C ARG A 5 25.79 41.71 5.94
N TRP A 6 25.47 40.43 6.02
CA TRP A 6 24.35 39.75 5.40
C TRP A 6 23.01 40.16 6.02
N ILE A 7 21.98 40.30 5.20
CA ILE A 7 20.57 40.17 5.60
C ILE A 7 19.89 39.36 4.49
N PRO A 8 19.55 38.08 4.71
CA PRO A 8 18.69 37.36 3.78
C PRO A 8 17.28 37.95 3.85
N LEU A 9 16.78 38.38 2.69
CA LEU A 9 15.42 38.85 2.51
C LEU A 9 14.47 37.67 2.78
N CYS A 10 13.76 37.70 3.91
CA CYS A 10 12.56 36.92 4.10
C CYS A 10 11.48 37.47 3.15
N VAL A 11 11.32 36.85 1.99
CA VAL A 11 10.10 37.01 1.18
C VAL A 11 9.13 35.93 1.64
N ALA A 12 8.31 36.28 2.63
CA ALA A 12 7.11 35.53 2.96
C ALA A 12 6.03 35.95 1.95
N LEU A 13 5.88 35.17 0.88
CA LEU A 13 4.74 35.26 -0.01
C LEU A 13 3.72 34.22 0.42
N ALA A 14 2.69 34.70 1.12
CA ALA A 14 1.44 34.00 1.32
C ALA A 14 0.80 33.75 -0.05
N GLY A 15 0.52 32.48 -0.36
CA GLY A 15 -0.12 32.08 -1.60
C GLY A 15 -0.61 30.65 -1.54
N ALA A 16 -1.90 30.50 -1.26
CA ALA A 16 -2.81 29.43 -1.67
C ALA A 16 -2.34 27.96 -1.53
N LEU A 17 -2.96 27.29 -0.54
CA LEU A 17 -3.70 26.03 -0.71
C LEU A 17 -3.67 25.42 -2.12
N ALA A 18 -2.92 24.34 -2.25
CA ALA A 18 -3.15 23.28 -3.22
C ALA A 18 -2.75 21.95 -2.57
N CYS A 19 -3.56 21.51 -1.60
CA CYS A 19 -3.68 20.07 -1.34
C CYS A 19 -4.39 19.52 -2.58
N GLY A 20 -3.71 18.65 -3.33
CA GLY A 20 -4.30 17.98 -4.49
C GLY A 20 -5.42 17.07 -4.03
N ASP A 21 -6.64 17.45 -4.39
CA ASP A 21 -7.80 16.57 -4.50
C ASP A 21 -7.61 15.77 -5.81
N ASP A 22 -6.98 14.59 -5.72
CA ASP A 22 -7.11 13.57 -6.76
C ASP A 22 -8.21 12.59 -6.33
N GLY A 23 -9.45 13.09 -6.42
CA GLY A 23 -10.66 12.31 -6.31
C GLY A 23 -10.79 11.31 -7.46
N GLY A 24 -10.26 10.11 -7.25
CA GLY A 24 -10.53 8.92 -8.04
C GLY A 24 -11.50 8.01 -7.31
N GLY A 25 -12.76 8.44 -7.16
CA GLY A 25 -13.84 7.62 -6.61
C GLY A 25 -14.17 6.45 -7.56
N GLY A 26 -13.44 5.34 -7.40
CA GLY A 26 -13.70 4.06 -8.03
C GLY A 26 -15.05 3.50 -7.58
N LEU A 27 -15.80 2.95 -8.53
CA LEU A 27 -17.20 2.51 -8.39
C LEU A 27 -17.37 1.21 -7.57
N PHE A 28 -16.46 0.91 -6.64
CA PHE A 28 -16.45 -0.31 -5.84
C PHE A 28 -16.28 0.01 -4.35
N GLY A 29 -17.35 0.51 -3.72
CA GLY A 29 -17.76 0.11 -2.37
C GLY A 29 -16.87 0.40 -1.15
N GLY A 30 -15.73 1.10 -1.27
CA GLY A 30 -14.83 1.42 -0.16
C GLY A 30 -14.02 2.68 -0.37
N ASP A 31 -13.62 3.34 0.72
CA ASP A 31 -12.68 4.47 0.66
C ASP A 31 -11.26 3.91 0.66
N LEU A 32 -10.46 4.33 -0.32
CA LEU A 32 -9.07 3.94 -0.49
C LEU A 32 -8.22 5.20 -0.58
N GLU A 33 -7.20 5.28 0.27
CA GLU A 33 -6.30 6.43 0.33
C GLU A 33 -4.85 5.97 0.46
N GLY A 34 -3.93 6.77 -0.05
CA GLY A 34 -2.49 6.51 0.04
C GLY A 34 -1.90 5.80 -1.19
N SER A 35 -0.66 5.34 -1.04
CA SER A 35 0.09 4.68 -2.11
C SER A 35 1.26 3.89 -1.56
N LEU A 36 1.67 2.87 -2.32
CA LEU A 36 2.87 2.10 -2.10
C LEU A 36 3.82 2.29 -3.27
N SER A 37 5.10 2.44 -2.98
CA SER A 37 6.16 2.55 -3.97
C SER A 37 7.20 1.47 -3.73
N SER A 38 7.64 0.85 -4.81
CA SER A 38 8.76 -0.07 -4.79
C SER A 38 9.85 0.39 -5.74
N GLU A 39 11.10 0.24 -5.32
CA GLU A 39 12.28 0.53 -6.12
C GLU A 39 13.26 -0.64 -6.03
N GLY A 40 13.62 -1.19 -7.19
CA GLY A 40 14.71 -2.16 -7.35
C GLY A 40 14.37 -3.62 -7.05
N ASP A 41 15.36 -4.48 -7.34
CA ASP A 41 15.37 -5.92 -7.00
C ASP A 41 14.18 -6.74 -7.57
N VAL A 42 13.81 -7.83 -6.89
CA VAL A 42 12.78 -8.80 -7.26
C VAL A 42 11.35 -8.23 -7.35
N LEU A 43 11.10 -7.07 -6.72
CA LEU A 43 9.82 -6.36 -6.81
C LEU A 43 9.75 -5.43 -8.03
N GLY A 44 10.89 -5.09 -8.64
CA GLY A 44 10.95 -4.09 -9.70
C GLY A 44 10.71 -2.66 -9.20
N THR A 45 10.47 -1.73 -10.14
CA THR A 45 10.22 -0.32 -9.81
C THR A 45 8.81 0.07 -10.20
N TRP A 46 8.01 0.53 -9.24
CA TRP A 46 6.63 0.89 -9.45
C TRP A 46 6.07 1.82 -8.37
N ASN A 47 4.98 2.50 -8.73
CA ASN A 47 4.12 3.20 -7.80
C ASN A 47 2.71 2.60 -7.95
N PHE A 48 2.07 2.29 -6.83
CA PHE A 48 0.79 1.61 -6.74
C PHE A 48 -0.13 2.46 -5.86
N THR A 49 -1.21 2.96 -6.45
CA THR A 49 -2.28 3.67 -5.75
C THR A 49 -3.54 2.84 -5.92
N PRO A 50 -4.06 2.22 -4.85
CA PRO A 50 -5.22 1.35 -4.96
C PRO A 50 -6.48 2.15 -5.27
N ASP A 51 -7.30 1.62 -6.17
CA ASP A 51 -8.62 2.16 -6.54
C ASP A 51 -9.75 1.12 -6.39
N ALA A 52 -9.40 -0.12 -6.08
CA ALA A 52 -10.33 -1.17 -5.70
C ALA A 52 -9.72 -2.08 -4.61
N CYS A 53 -10.60 -2.68 -3.81
CA CYS A 53 -10.20 -3.68 -2.83
C CYS A 53 -11.26 -4.79 -2.69
N GLU A 54 -10.80 -5.99 -2.35
CA GLU A 54 -11.65 -7.14 -2.05
C GLU A 54 -11.30 -7.73 -0.69
N SER A 55 -12.32 -8.19 0.05
CA SER A 55 -12.09 -8.91 1.31
C SER A 55 -11.47 -10.28 1.06
N GLY A 56 -10.44 -10.62 1.84
CA GLY A 56 -9.75 -11.92 1.82
C GLY A 56 -10.63 -13.14 2.18
N GLN A 57 -11.89 -12.91 2.59
CA GLN A 57 -12.80 -13.96 3.07
C GLN A 57 -13.03 -15.06 2.05
N ARG A 58 -13.13 -14.75 0.75
CA ARG A 58 -13.35 -15.77 -0.30
C ARG A 58 -12.08 -16.54 -0.62
N GLN A 59 -10.93 -15.90 -0.45
CA GLN A 59 -9.60 -16.47 -0.68
C GLN A 59 -9.09 -17.23 0.56
N GLY A 60 -9.80 -17.16 1.68
CA GLY A 60 -9.51 -17.94 2.89
C GLY A 60 -8.47 -17.34 3.83
N PHE A 61 -8.22 -16.03 3.75
CA PHE A 61 -7.33 -15.32 4.68
C PHE A 61 -8.04 -14.14 5.38
N ALA A 62 -7.47 -13.69 6.50
CA ALA A 62 -7.94 -12.48 7.19
C ALA A 62 -7.17 -11.28 6.65
N GLY A 63 -7.87 -10.36 5.97
CA GLY A 63 -7.19 -9.30 5.24
C GLY A 63 -8.00 -8.75 4.08
N VAL A 64 -7.32 -7.99 3.22
CA VAL A 64 -7.83 -7.46 1.95
C VAL A 64 -6.84 -7.69 0.84
N THR A 65 -7.32 -7.78 -0.40
CA THR A 65 -6.49 -7.61 -1.60
C THR A 65 -6.79 -6.26 -2.21
N LEU A 66 -5.74 -5.48 -2.45
CA LEU A 66 -5.78 -4.18 -3.08
C LEU A 66 -5.43 -4.30 -4.55
N PHE A 67 -6.15 -3.58 -5.39
CA PHE A 67 -6.00 -3.54 -6.84
C PHE A 67 -5.88 -2.09 -7.32
N SER A 68 -5.29 -1.91 -8.50
CA SER A 68 -5.16 -0.61 -9.16
C SER A 68 -5.37 -0.79 -10.66
N ASP A 69 -6.33 -0.08 -11.25
CA ASP A 69 -6.54 -0.03 -12.70
C ASP A 69 -5.34 0.59 -13.42
N ALA A 70 -4.60 1.48 -12.76
CA ALA A 70 -3.36 2.05 -13.28
C ALA A 70 -2.20 1.05 -13.28
N ARG A 71 -2.25 0.02 -12.43
CA ARG A 71 -1.24 -1.06 -12.29
C ARG A 71 -1.91 -2.43 -12.20
N PRO A 72 -2.56 -2.89 -13.28
CA PRO A 72 -3.26 -4.17 -13.29
C PRO A 72 -2.30 -5.37 -13.23
N ASP A 73 -0.99 -5.11 -13.39
CA ASP A 73 0.09 -6.08 -13.26
C ASP A 73 0.49 -6.33 -11.79
N VAL A 74 -0.02 -5.55 -10.83
CA VAL A 74 0.33 -5.67 -9.41
C VAL A 74 -0.94 -5.84 -8.58
N ALA A 75 -0.95 -6.82 -7.69
CA ALA A 75 -1.96 -6.97 -6.65
C ALA A 75 -1.27 -7.12 -5.30
N ILE A 76 -1.81 -6.45 -4.27
CA ILE A 76 -1.19 -6.42 -2.94
C ILE A 76 -2.21 -6.91 -1.92
N ALA A 77 -1.98 -8.08 -1.34
CA ALA A 77 -2.77 -8.59 -0.24
C ALA A 77 -2.15 -8.16 1.10
N VAL A 78 -2.97 -7.47 1.90
CA VAL A 78 -2.68 -7.11 3.28
C VAL A 78 -3.28 -8.20 4.17
N VAL A 79 -2.43 -8.97 4.85
CA VAL A 79 -2.82 -10.17 5.59
C VAL A 79 -2.52 -9.99 7.07
N ASP A 80 -3.52 -10.26 7.91
CA ASP A 80 -3.38 -10.37 9.36
C ASP A 80 -3.40 -11.85 9.75
N ASP A 81 -2.22 -12.45 9.91
CA ASP A 81 -2.08 -13.85 10.33
C ASP A 81 -2.01 -13.94 11.86
N PRO A 82 -2.90 -14.73 12.52
CA PRO A 82 -2.88 -14.83 13.98
C PRO A 82 -1.65 -15.54 14.56
N LEU A 83 -0.87 -16.25 13.73
CA LEU A 83 0.35 -16.95 14.11
C LEU A 83 1.60 -16.13 13.77
N ASP A 84 1.65 -15.58 12.56
CA ASP A 84 2.84 -14.91 12.01
C ASP A 84 2.76 -13.37 12.11
N GLY A 85 1.59 -12.82 12.44
CA GLY A 85 1.31 -11.38 12.46
C GLY A 85 1.04 -10.80 11.06
N PHE A 86 1.27 -9.50 10.93
CA PHE A 86 0.99 -8.76 9.72
C PHE A 86 1.97 -9.09 8.59
N ALA A 87 1.44 -9.29 7.39
CA ALA A 87 2.22 -9.57 6.20
C ALA A 87 1.63 -8.91 4.95
N LEU A 88 2.50 -8.63 3.99
CA LEU A 88 2.12 -8.22 2.64
C LEU A 88 2.46 -9.34 1.67
N ALA A 89 1.47 -9.82 0.92
CA ALA A 89 1.69 -10.72 -0.20
C ALA A 89 1.52 -9.93 -1.51
N ILE A 90 2.60 -9.76 -2.25
CA ILE A 90 2.64 -8.98 -3.48
C ILE A 90 2.70 -9.94 -4.66
N ASP A 91 1.70 -9.89 -5.52
CA ASP A 91 1.70 -10.58 -6.80
C ASP A 91 2.03 -9.61 -7.92
N ILE A 92 2.94 -10.01 -8.81
CA ILE A 92 3.42 -9.20 -9.93
C ILE A 92 3.39 -10.07 -11.18
N ALA A 93 2.54 -9.69 -12.13
CA ALA A 93 2.39 -10.40 -13.40
C ALA A 93 3.73 -10.48 -14.14
N GLY A 94 4.08 -11.68 -14.63
CA GLY A 94 5.32 -11.91 -15.37
C GLY A 94 6.59 -12.05 -14.52
N ARG A 95 6.52 -11.89 -13.18
CA ARG A 95 7.68 -12.04 -12.28
C ARG A 95 8.41 -13.37 -12.44
N CYS A 96 7.65 -14.44 -12.68
CA CYS A 96 8.22 -15.79 -12.85
C CYS A 96 8.36 -16.23 -14.31
N GLY A 97 8.12 -15.35 -15.30
CA GLY A 97 8.09 -15.72 -16.71
C GLY A 97 7.02 -16.79 -17.01
N ASP A 98 7.41 -17.82 -17.76
CA ASP A 98 6.50 -18.90 -18.21
C ASP A 98 6.27 -20.02 -17.17
N GLN A 99 6.67 -19.80 -15.91
CA GLN A 99 6.48 -20.82 -14.86
C GLN A 99 5.00 -20.99 -14.52
N SER A 100 4.55 -22.25 -14.47
CA SER A 100 3.15 -22.60 -14.18
C SER A 100 2.70 -22.29 -12.76
N ALA A 101 3.65 -22.04 -11.84
CA ALA A 101 3.37 -21.63 -10.48
C ALA A 101 4.29 -20.46 -10.09
N CYS A 102 3.72 -19.27 -9.95
CA CYS A 102 4.40 -18.11 -9.42
C CYS A 102 3.74 -17.74 -8.09
N PRO A 103 4.30 -18.15 -6.93
CA PRO A 103 3.73 -17.74 -5.65
C PRO A 103 3.90 -16.22 -5.47
N PRO A 104 3.04 -15.55 -4.69
CA PRO A 104 3.26 -14.15 -4.35
C PRO A 104 4.54 -14.00 -3.51
N LEU A 105 5.16 -12.81 -3.58
CA LEU A 105 6.25 -12.43 -2.69
C LEU A 105 5.67 -12.01 -1.34
N VAL A 106 6.05 -12.72 -0.28
CA VAL A 106 5.55 -12.45 1.07
C VAL A 106 6.59 -11.67 1.86
N ILE A 107 6.23 -10.44 2.23
CA ILE A 107 7.01 -9.56 3.09
C ILE A 107 6.39 -9.62 4.49
N ARG A 108 7.19 -10.04 5.46
CA ARG A 108 6.79 -10.10 6.87
C ARG A 108 7.46 -8.97 7.65
N ALA A 109 6.93 -8.66 8.82
CA ALA A 109 7.47 -7.62 9.69
C ALA A 109 8.95 -7.84 10.06
N SER A 110 9.41 -9.09 10.12
CA SER A 110 10.82 -9.42 10.37
C SER A 110 11.79 -8.95 9.27
N ALA A 111 11.29 -8.68 8.07
CA ALA A 111 12.09 -8.19 6.94
C ALA A 111 12.02 -6.66 6.79
N CYS A 112 11.39 -5.95 7.72
CA CYS A 112 11.09 -4.53 7.59
C CYS A 112 11.59 -3.74 8.79
N ALA A 113 11.99 -2.48 8.53
CA ALA A 113 12.20 -1.51 9.60
C ALA A 113 10.86 -1.05 10.20
N ALA A 114 9.84 -0.94 9.34
CA ALA A 114 8.45 -0.76 9.74
C ALA A 114 7.54 -1.58 8.81
N LEU A 115 6.72 -2.43 9.41
CA LEU A 115 5.55 -3.01 8.77
C LEU A 115 4.50 -3.11 9.88
N ASP A 116 3.66 -2.09 9.91
CA ASP A 116 2.68 -1.86 10.96
C ASP A 116 1.35 -1.47 10.35
N GLY A 117 0.29 -1.62 11.14
CA GLY A 117 -1.06 -1.45 10.65
C GLY A 117 -2.06 -2.24 11.46
N PHE A 118 -3.30 -2.26 10.97
CA PHE A 118 -4.36 -3.08 11.51
C PHE A 118 -5.32 -3.47 10.41
N VAL A 119 -5.92 -4.64 10.56
CA VAL A 119 -7.05 -5.10 9.75
C VAL A 119 -8.19 -5.38 10.71
N PHE A 120 -9.31 -4.73 10.48
CA PHE A 120 -10.53 -4.92 11.25
C PHE A 120 -11.63 -5.47 10.34
N ARG A 121 -12.16 -6.64 10.72
CA ARG A 121 -13.35 -7.19 10.10
C ARG A 121 -14.60 -6.66 10.82
N ASN A 122 -15.43 -5.94 10.10
CA ASN A 122 -16.71 -5.48 10.61
C ASN A 122 -17.75 -6.62 10.57
N VAL A 123 -17.95 -7.29 11.69
CA VAL A 123 -18.92 -8.40 11.83
C VAL A 123 -20.39 -7.97 11.77
N ARG A 124 -20.68 -6.66 11.71
CA ARG A 124 -22.04 -6.12 11.68
C ARG A 124 -22.48 -5.72 10.28
N VAL A 125 -21.53 -5.46 9.38
CA VAL A 125 -21.80 -4.98 8.02
C VAL A 125 -21.27 -6.00 7.03
N SER A 126 -22.14 -6.46 6.13
CA SER A 126 -21.74 -7.34 5.05
C SER A 126 -22.49 -7.01 3.77
N THR A 127 -21.84 -7.27 2.64
CA THR A 127 -22.43 -7.17 1.30
C THR A 127 -22.24 -8.52 0.62
N ASN A 128 -23.31 -9.09 0.07
CA ASN A 128 -23.27 -10.42 -0.55
C ASN A 128 -22.65 -11.52 0.34
N ASN A 129 -22.92 -11.47 1.65
CA ASN A 129 -22.38 -12.37 2.69
C ASN A 129 -20.85 -12.28 2.91
N ILE A 130 -20.23 -11.20 2.44
CA ILE A 130 -18.83 -10.88 2.74
C ILE A 130 -18.79 -9.72 3.73
N PHE A 131 -18.14 -9.95 4.86
CA PHE A 131 -17.98 -8.90 5.87
C PHE A 131 -17.06 -7.81 5.35
N HIS A 132 -17.44 -6.57 5.64
CA HIS A 132 -16.62 -5.41 5.33
C HIS A 132 -15.32 -5.48 6.12
N VAL A 133 -14.22 -5.14 5.47
CA VAL A 133 -12.89 -5.06 6.07
C VAL A 133 -12.38 -3.64 5.91
N GLU A 134 -11.84 -3.11 7.00
CA GLU A 134 -11.23 -1.78 7.06
C GLU A 134 -9.90 -1.86 7.78
N GLY A 135 -9.01 -0.91 7.54
CA GLY A 135 -7.66 -0.98 8.05
C GLY A 135 -6.73 0.06 7.49
N GLU A 136 -5.49 -0.02 7.95
CA GLU A 136 -4.38 0.79 7.52
C GLU A 136 -3.13 -0.08 7.51
N VAL A 137 -2.23 0.18 6.57
CA VAL A 137 -0.90 -0.39 6.54
C VAL A 137 0.13 0.69 6.24
N SER A 138 1.18 0.72 7.06
CA SER A 138 2.38 1.51 6.87
C SER A 138 3.56 0.57 6.61
N VAL A 139 4.36 0.90 5.59
CA VAL A 139 5.42 0.04 5.07
C VAL A 139 6.70 0.85 4.93
N ASN A 140 7.78 0.29 5.44
CA ASN A 140 9.14 0.73 5.19
C ASN A 140 10.08 -0.49 5.32
N CYS A 141 10.20 -1.22 4.22
CA CYS A 141 10.93 -2.47 4.14
C CYS A 141 12.15 -2.32 3.22
N MET A 142 13.27 -2.87 3.67
CA MET A 142 14.43 -3.12 2.82
C MET A 142 14.36 -4.57 2.40
N ILE A 143 14.33 -4.83 1.09
CA ILE A 143 14.24 -6.19 0.58
C ILE A 143 15.65 -6.77 0.54
N ASP A 144 15.88 -7.82 1.35
CA ASP A 144 17.17 -8.50 1.45
C ASP A 144 17.59 -9.07 0.08
N GLY A 145 18.86 -8.84 -0.31
CA GLY A 145 19.48 -9.46 -1.49
C GLY A 145 19.99 -8.51 -2.56
N GLY A 146 19.53 -7.24 -2.62
CA GLY A 146 19.92 -6.37 -3.73
C GLY A 146 19.70 -4.86 -3.55
N GLY A 147 19.28 -4.40 -2.38
CA GLY A 147 19.05 -2.97 -2.12
C GLY A 147 17.68 -2.45 -2.57
N GLY A 148 16.72 -3.36 -2.76
CA GLY A 148 15.33 -2.99 -3.06
C GLY A 148 14.65 -2.34 -1.85
N ARG A 149 13.69 -1.45 -2.11
CA ARG A 149 12.91 -0.76 -1.09
C ARG A 149 11.43 -0.86 -1.42
N LEU A 150 10.62 -1.12 -0.41
CA LEU A 150 9.15 -0.99 -0.46
C LEU A 150 8.73 -0.04 0.64
N GLN A 151 8.00 1.02 0.28
CA GLN A 151 7.55 2.01 1.24
C GLN A 151 6.21 2.63 0.87
N GLY A 152 5.51 3.13 1.86
CA GLY A 152 4.28 3.89 1.68
C GLY A 152 3.27 3.57 2.75
N GLU A 153 2.07 4.09 2.57
CA GLU A 153 0.97 3.93 3.50
C GLU A 153 -0.32 3.82 2.70
N VAL A 154 -1.21 2.92 3.11
CA VAL A 154 -2.53 2.76 2.52
C VAL A 154 -3.56 2.58 3.62
N ALA A 155 -4.62 3.39 3.57
CA ALA A 155 -5.83 3.19 4.34
C ALA A 155 -6.93 2.65 3.43
N PHE A 156 -7.74 1.73 3.97
CA PHE A 156 -8.84 1.11 3.25
C PHE A 156 -10.06 0.94 4.15
N SER A 157 -11.26 1.15 3.60
CA SER A 157 -12.53 0.95 4.29
C SER A 157 -13.53 0.18 3.42
N ALA A 158 -14.50 -0.49 4.04
CA ALA A 158 -15.63 -1.15 3.39
C ALA A 158 -15.28 -2.14 2.23
N CYS A 159 -14.10 -2.74 2.25
CA CYS A 159 -13.68 -3.78 1.29
C CYS A 159 -14.50 -5.06 1.49
N HIS A 160 -15.06 -5.64 0.42
CA HIS A 160 -15.97 -6.81 0.49
C HIS A 160 -15.94 -7.69 -0.78
#